data_AF-A0A560FC77-F1
#
_entry.id   AF-A0A560FC77-F1
#
_cell.length_a   1.000
_cell.length_b   1.000
_cell.length_c   1.000
_cell.angle_alpha   90.00
_cell.angle_beta   90.00
_cell.angle_gamma   90.00
#
_symmetry.space_group_name_H-M   'P 1'
#
loop_
_entity.id
_entity.type
_entity.pdbx_description
1 polymer ?
#
loop_
_entity_poly.entity_id
_entity_poly.type
_entity_poly.pdbx_seq_one_letter_code
_entity_poly.pdbx_strand_id
1 'polypeptide(L)'
;MADAVSRAKIANSRARWRLLDTIAESDLDPMVFRVAYLIVARMAVRDKPYRCAYGTLAKRARCSVDTIRRAVQTLSEKGFLQVTKGGGHTSTTFSFDWSRWSGPGDDEDKGKTISDATDIPF
;
A
#
# COMPACT_ATOMS: atom_id res chain seq x y z
N MET A 1 21.05 -12.48 12.84
CA MET A 1 19.64 -12.20 13.20
C MET A 1 19.18 -10.78 12.85
N ALA A 2 19.95 -9.71 13.13
CA ALA A 2 19.59 -8.33 12.78
C ALA A 2 19.42 -8.07 11.26
N ASP A 3 20.13 -8.83 10.45
CA ASP A 3 20.15 -8.70 8.99
C ASP A 3 18.83 -9.13 8.32
N ALA A 4 18.22 -10.23 8.80
CA ALA A 4 16.96 -10.76 8.27
C ALA A 4 15.76 -9.84 8.58
N VAL A 5 15.72 -9.26 9.79
CA VAL A 5 14.67 -8.30 10.20
C VAL A 5 14.75 -7.02 9.36
N SER A 6 15.97 -6.56 9.05
CA SER A 6 16.18 -5.37 8.22
C SER A 6 15.77 -5.63 6.77
N ARG A 7 16.12 -6.78 6.20
CA ARG A 7 15.67 -7.21 4.86
C ARG A 7 14.14 -7.32 4.78
N ALA A 8 13.49 -7.91 5.78
CA ALA A 8 12.03 -7.99 5.83
C ALA A 8 11.34 -6.62 5.88
N LYS A 9 11.89 -5.66 6.64
CA LYS A 9 11.38 -4.28 6.67
C LYS A 9 11.53 -3.58 5.33
N ILE A 10 12.67 -3.75 4.65
CA ILE A 10 12.92 -3.17 3.32
C ILE A 10 11.98 -3.78 2.28
N ALA A 11 11.81 -5.09 2.27
CA ALA A 11 10.88 -5.79 1.37
C ALA A 11 9.44 -5.32 1.58
N ASN A 12 8.99 -5.18 2.83
CA ASN A 12 7.67 -4.66 3.17
C ASN A 12 7.49 -3.20 2.73
N SER A 13 8.51 -2.35 2.90
CA SER A 13 8.49 -0.98 2.38
C SER A 13 8.39 -0.94 0.85
N ARG A 14 9.16 -1.77 0.12
CA ARG A 14 9.09 -1.87 -1.35
C ARG A 14 7.71 -2.37 -1.81
N ALA A 15 7.15 -3.38 -1.15
CA ALA A 15 5.83 -3.92 -1.47
C ALA A 15 4.72 -2.85 -1.35
N ARG A 16 4.82 -1.96 -0.35
CA ARG A 16 3.89 -0.83 -0.17
C ARG A 16 3.96 0.17 -1.33
N TRP A 17 5.17 0.51 -1.78
CA TRP A 17 5.34 1.43 -2.90
C TRP A 17 4.87 0.82 -4.22
N ARG A 18 5.24 -0.44 -4.51
CA ARG A 18 4.77 -1.16 -5.70
C ARG A 18 3.24 -1.21 -5.81
N LEU A 19 2.55 -1.44 -4.69
CA LEU A 19 1.09 -1.38 -4.63
C LEU A 19 0.56 0.01 -5.03
N LEU A 20 1.14 1.08 -4.46
CA LEU A 20 0.71 2.44 -4.77
C LEU A 20 1.01 2.83 -6.22
N ASP A 21 2.16 2.44 -6.74
CA ASP A 21 2.53 2.64 -8.15
C ASP A 21 1.53 1.93 -9.07
N THR A 22 1.19 0.67 -8.76
CA THR A 22 0.18 -0.08 -9.53
C THR A 22 -1.19 0.59 -9.51
N ILE A 23 -1.60 1.16 -8.37
CA ILE A 23 -2.88 1.89 -8.26
C ILE A 23 -2.79 3.23 -9.01
N ALA A 24 -1.65 3.91 -9.00
CA ALA A 24 -1.43 5.17 -9.71
C ALA A 24 -1.41 5.00 -11.23
N GLU A 25 -0.86 3.87 -11.71
CA GLU A 25 -0.86 3.48 -13.12
C GLU A 25 -2.21 2.91 -13.58
N SER A 26 -3.07 2.52 -12.63
CA SER A 26 -4.45 2.15 -12.94
C SER A 26 -5.25 3.40 -13.25
N ASP A 27 -6.09 3.34 -14.30
CA ASP A 27 -7.04 4.41 -14.66
C ASP A 27 -8.22 4.47 -13.66
N LEU A 28 -7.89 4.74 -12.40
CA LEU A 28 -8.81 4.83 -11.27
C LEU A 28 -8.97 6.28 -10.86
N ASP A 29 -10.13 6.59 -10.30
CA ASP A 29 -10.43 7.91 -9.76
C ASP A 29 -9.33 8.33 -8.73
N PRO A 30 -8.81 9.57 -8.79
CA PRO A 30 -7.76 10.05 -7.87
C PRO A 30 -8.11 9.87 -6.38
N MET A 31 -9.40 9.84 -6.04
CA MET A 31 -9.88 9.57 -4.69
C MET A 31 -9.60 8.12 -4.25
N VAL A 32 -9.65 7.16 -5.18
CA VAL A 32 -9.31 5.75 -4.93
C VAL A 32 -7.85 5.64 -4.52
N PHE A 33 -6.95 6.29 -5.27
CA PHE A 33 -5.54 6.38 -4.92
C PHE A 33 -5.33 7.03 -3.55
N ARG A 34 -6.00 8.16 -3.29
CA ARG A 34 -5.91 8.87 -1.99
C ARG A 34 -6.34 7.99 -0.81
N VAL A 35 -7.41 7.22 -0.97
CA VAL A 35 -7.88 6.29 0.06
C VAL A 35 -6.87 5.16 0.27
N ALA A 36 -6.34 4.57 -0.79
CA ALA A 36 -5.29 3.54 -0.69
C ALA A 36 -4.06 4.08 0.05
N TYR A 37 -3.56 5.25 -0.34
CA TYR A 37 -2.43 5.92 0.30
C TYR A 37 -2.64 6.11 1.81
N LEU A 38 -3.82 6.60 2.22
CA LEU A 38 -4.13 6.81 3.65
C LEU A 38 -4.14 5.50 4.45
N ILE A 39 -4.62 4.41 3.88
CA ILE A 39 -4.64 3.09 4.54
C ILE A 39 -3.20 2.56 4.64
N VAL A 40 -2.44 2.58 3.54
CA VAL A 40 -1.05 2.12 3.48
C VAL A 40 -0.17 2.89 4.47
N ALA A 41 -0.26 4.23 4.50
CA ALA A 41 0.50 5.06 5.42
C ALA A 41 0.20 4.73 6.89
N ARG A 42 -1.05 4.38 7.22
CA ARG A 42 -1.42 3.97 8.59
C ARG A 42 -0.93 2.57 8.95
N MET A 43 -0.95 1.64 8.01
CA MET A 43 -0.38 0.31 8.21
C MET A 43 1.14 0.38 8.35
N ALA A 44 1.81 1.26 7.59
CA ALA A 44 3.26 1.42 7.63
C ALA A 44 3.80 1.83 9.02
N VAL A 45 3.04 2.65 9.74
CA VAL A 45 3.41 3.09 11.10
C VAL A 45 3.19 1.99 12.15
N ARG A 46 2.16 1.16 11.99
CA ARG A 46 1.75 0.19 13.03
C ARG A 46 2.12 -1.26 12.73
N ASP A 47 2.58 -1.53 11.52
CA ASP A 47 2.86 -2.86 10.96
C ASP A 47 1.73 -3.88 11.21
N LYS A 48 0.49 -3.41 11.18
CA LYS A 48 -0.73 -4.16 11.49
C LYS A 48 -1.87 -3.73 10.56
N PRO A 49 -2.86 -4.60 10.31
CA PRO A 49 -4.09 -4.23 9.60
C PRO A 49 -4.71 -2.95 10.17
N TYR A 50 -5.19 -2.09 9.27
CA TYR A 50 -5.74 -0.81 9.67
C TYR A 50 -7.20 -0.97 10.06
N ARG A 51 -7.51 -0.84 11.35
CA ARG A 51 -8.88 -0.87 11.87
C ARG A 51 -9.39 0.54 12.11
N CYS A 52 -10.42 0.96 11.38
CA CYS A 52 -11.09 2.24 11.63
C CYS A 52 -12.55 2.26 11.15
N ALA A 53 -13.29 3.27 11.60
CA ALA A 53 -14.59 3.60 11.04
C ALA A 53 -14.43 4.38 9.72
N TYR A 54 -15.36 4.22 8.78
CA TYR A 54 -15.41 4.98 7.53
C TYR A 54 -15.41 6.50 7.76
N GLY A 55 -16.10 6.97 8.81
CA GLY A 55 -16.13 8.40 9.17
C GLY A 55 -14.74 8.97 9.50
N THR A 56 -13.85 8.17 10.09
CA THR A 56 -12.47 8.60 10.39
C THR A 56 -11.65 8.73 9.11
N LEU A 57 -11.83 7.82 8.16
CA LEU A 57 -11.22 7.92 6.83
C LEU A 57 -11.74 9.13 6.06
N ALA A 58 -13.06 9.34 6.06
CA ALA A 58 -13.71 10.46 5.39
C ALA A 58 -13.19 11.82 5.88
N LYS A 59 -13.07 12.00 7.20
CA LYS A 59 -12.48 13.21 7.79
C LYS A 59 -11.04 13.47 7.33
N ARG A 60 -10.22 12.42 7.21
CA ARG A 60 -8.81 12.57 6.78
C ARG A 60 -8.68 12.80 5.28
N ALA A 61 -9.54 12.16 4.49
CA ALA A 61 -9.61 12.35 3.06
C ALA A 61 -10.31 13.67 2.68
N ARG A 62 -10.99 14.33 3.63
CA ARG A 62 -11.80 15.54 3.43
C ARG A 62 -12.91 15.32 2.38
N CYS A 63 -13.61 14.19 2.46
CA CYS A 63 -14.73 13.85 1.59
C CYS A 63 -15.88 13.19 2.37
N SER A 64 -16.96 12.82 1.68
CA SER A 64 -18.11 12.15 2.30
C SER A 64 -17.80 10.69 2.64
N VAL A 65 -18.58 10.12 3.57
CA VAL A 65 -18.48 8.69 3.91
C VAL A 65 -18.83 7.82 2.70
N ASP A 66 -19.78 8.23 1.88
CA ASP A 66 -20.18 7.49 0.68
C ASP A 66 -19.07 7.44 -0.37
N THR A 67 -18.34 8.55 -0.56
CA THR A 67 -17.17 8.58 -1.43
C THR A 67 -16.10 7.59 -0.95
N ILE A 68 -15.84 7.51 0.36
CA ILE A 68 -14.90 6.50 0.90
C ILE A 68 -15.43 5.09 0.67
N ARG A 69 -16.73 4.83 0.92
CA ARG A 69 -17.31 3.50 0.70
C ARG A 69 -17.14 3.05 -0.74
N ARG A 70 -17.42 3.93 -1.71
CA ARG A 70 -17.21 3.64 -3.14
C ARG A 70 -15.74 3.38 -3.45
N ALA A 71 -14.83 4.23 -3.00
CA ALA A 71 -13.40 4.04 -3.23
C ALA A 71 -12.86 2.73 -2.63
N VAL A 72 -13.26 2.40 -1.40
CA VAL A 72 -12.92 1.13 -0.74
C VAL A 72 -13.50 -0.06 -1.49
N GLN A 73 -14.75 0.04 -1.96
CA GLN A 73 -15.38 -1.00 -2.77
C GLN A 73 -14.61 -1.22 -4.07
N THR A 74 -14.25 -0.16 -4.80
CA THR A 74 -13.43 -0.25 -6.02
C THR A 74 -12.08 -0.93 -5.75
N LEU A 75 -11.39 -0.57 -4.66
CA LEU A 75 -10.14 -1.25 -4.27
C LEU A 75 -10.35 -2.74 -3.96
N SER A 76 -11.48 -3.08 -3.36
CA SER A 76 -11.82 -4.48 -3.04
C SER A 76 -12.17 -5.28 -4.29
N GLU A 77 -12.96 -4.73 -5.20
CA GLU A 77 -13.35 -5.37 -6.47
C GLU A 77 -12.16 -5.58 -7.40
N LYS A 78 -11.18 -4.67 -7.38
CA LYS A 78 -9.92 -4.82 -8.11
C LYS A 78 -8.92 -5.75 -7.42
N GLY A 79 -9.26 -6.28 -6.24
CA GLY A 79 -8.43 -7.21 -5.49
C GLY A 79 -7.18 -6.58 -4.86
N PHE A 80 -7.15 -5.25 -4.70
CA PHE A 80 -6.09 -4.58 -3.96
C PHE A 80 -6.33 -4.72 -2.46
N LEU A 81 -7.57 -4.50 -2.00
CA LEU A 81 -7.88 -4.34 -0.58
C LEU A 81 -8.86 -5.41 -0.09
N GLN A 82 -8.53 -6.07 1.01
CA GLN A 82 -9.45 -6.92 1.75
C GLN A 82 -10.13 -6.12 2.86
N VAL A 83 -11.45 -6.23 2.94
CA VAL A 83 -12.29 -5.51 3.88
C VAL A 83 -13.03 -6.50 4.77
N THR A 84 -12.70 -6.51 6.07
CA THR A 84 -13.36 -7.37 7.06
C THR A 84 -14.18 -6.52 8.01
N LYS A 85 -15.49 -6.78 8.09
CA LYS A 85 -16.35 -6.15 9.10
C LYS A 85 -16.03 -6.74 10.47
N GLY A 86 -15.65 -5.90 11.43
CA GLY A 86 -15.47 -6.35 12.81
C GLY A 86 -16.82 -6.65 13.46
N GLY A 87 -16.88 -7.62 14.38
CA GLY A 87 -18.09 -7.99 15.13
C GLY A 87 -18.64 -6.89 16.06
N GLY A 88 -17.96 -5.76 16.19
CA GLY A 88 -18.48 -4.56 16.85
C GLY A 88 -18.97 -3.55 15.83
N HIS A 89 -20.21 -3.06 16.00
CA HIS A 89 -21.05 -2.28 15.07
C HIS A 89 -20.41 -1.09 14.31
N THR A 90 -19.19 -0.68 14.61
CA THR A 90 -18.62 0.59 14.12
C THR A 90 -17.24 0.50 13.46
N SER A 91 -16.55 -0.65 13.53
CA SER A 91 -15.15 -0.74 13.06
C SER A 91 -14.97 -1.71 11.90
N THR A 92 -14.36 -1.23 10.82
CA THR A 92 -13.95 -2.05 9.66
C THR A 92 -12.43 -2.23 9.70
N THR A 93 -11.97 -3.43 9.37
CA THR A 93 -10.55 -3.75 9.24
C THR A 93 -10.19 -3.79 7.76
N PHE A 94 -9.14 -3.07 7.41
CA PHE A 94 -8.56 -2.97 6.08
C PHE A 94 -7.21 -3.69 6.08
N SER A 95 -7.04 -4.64 5.16
CA SER A 95 -5.79 -5.38 4.97
C SER A 95 -5.44 -5.47 3.49
N PHE A 96 -4.14 -5.43 3.21
CA PHE A 96 -3.61 -5.76 1.89
C PHE A 96 -2.95 -7.13 1.97
N ASP A 97 -3.11 -7.94 0.92
CA ASP A 97 -2.31 -9.14 0.76
C ASP A 97 -0.92 -8.75 0.29
N TRP A 98 -0.02 -8.55 1.25
CA TRP A 98 1.37 -8.16 0.96
C TRP A 98 2.15 -9.25 0.24
N SER A 99 1.74 -10.52 0.30
CA SER A 99 2.47 -11.62 -0.36
C SER A 99 2.50 -11.44 -1.88
N ARG A 100 1.42 -10.89 -2.45
CA ARG A 100 1.31 -10.53 -3.87
C ARG A 100 2.28 -9.43 -4.32
N TRP A 101 2.66 -8.54 -3.40
CA TRP A 101 3.49 -7.36 -3.68
C TRP A 101 4.94 -7.52 -3.20
N SER A 102 5.15 -8.49 -2.31
CA SER A 102 6.43 -9.02 -1.90
C SER A 102 6.94 -9.90 -3.03
N GLY A 103 7.39 -9.27 -4.12
CA GLY A 103 8.10 -10.00 -5.18
C GLY A 103 9.31 -10.75 -4.59
N PRO A 104 9.86 -11.75 -5.31
CA PRO A 104 11.10 -12.38 -4.89
C PRO A 104 12.10 -11.27 -4.58
N GLY A 105 12.65 -11.28 -3.37
CA GLY A 105 13.78 -10.41 -3.07
C GLY A 105 14.81 -10.65 -4.16
N ASP A 106 15.35 -9.58 -4.73
CA ASP A 106 16.45 -9.62 -5.68
C ASP A 106 17.63 -10.40 -5.08
N ASP A 107 17.62 -11.73 -5.18
CA ASP A 107 18.80 -12.60 -5.15
C ASP A 107 19.43 -12.70 -6.56
N GLU A 108 18.90 -11.92 -7.52
CA GLU A 108 19.48 -11.67 -8.83
C GLU A 108 20.04 -10.24 -8.96
N ASP A 109 20.78 -9.75 -7.96
CA ASP A 109 21.85 -8.78 -8.24
C ASP A 109 23.20 -9.51 -8.20
N LYS A 110 23.33 -10.49 -9.10
CA LYS A 110 24.65 -11.00 -9.48
C LYS A 110 25.32 -9.92 -10.34
N GLY A 111 26.09 -9.06 -9.68
CA GLY A 111 27.23 -8.36 -10.25
C GLY A 111 26.95 -7.62 -11.56
N LYS A 112 26.21 -6.51 -11.50
CA LYS A 112 26.45 -5.43 -12.45
C LYS A 112 27.45 -4.46 -11.83
N THR A 113 28.70 -4.69 -12.19
CA THR A 113 29.79 -3.72 -12.08
C THR A 113 29.27 -2.36 -12.55
N ILE A 114 29.30 -1.37 -11.66
CA ILE A 114 29.11 0.03 -12.02
C ILE A 114 30.40 0.44 -12.76
N SER A 115 30.51 0.00 -14.01
CA SER A 115 31.56 0.46 -14.91
C SER A 115 31.00 1.67 -15.65
N ASP A 116 31.57 2.82 -15.30
CA ASP A 116 31.72 3.99 -16.16
C ASP A 116 30.46 4.49 -16.89
N ALA A 117 29.74 5.41 -16.23
CA ALA A 117 28.92 6.39 -16.92
C ALA A 117 29.49 7.78 -16.65
N THR A 118 30.72 7.99 -17.13
CA THR A 118 31.20 9.32 -17.48
C THR A 118 30.48 9.72 -18.77
N ASP A 119 29.39 10.49 -18.66
CA ASP A 119 28.90 11.49 -19.63
C ASP A 119 27.45 11.87 -19.31
N ILE A 120 27.27 12.98 -18.57
CA ILE A 120 26.01 13.73 -18.55
C ILE A 120 26.33 15.06 -19.24
N PRO A 121 25.88 15.29 -20.49
CA PRO A 121 26.00 16.61 -21.09
C PRO A 121 24.94 17.55 -20.51
N PHE A 122 25.37 18.80 -20.31
CA PHE A 122 24.63 19.94 -19.76
C PHE A 122 23.29 20.24 -20.42
#